data_AF-A0A367PQW1-F1
#
_entry.id   AF-A0A367PQW1-F1
#
_cell.length_a   1.000
_cell.length_b   1.000
_cell.length_c   1.000
_cell.angle_alpha   90.00
_cell.angle_beta   90.00
_cell.angle_gamma   90.00
#
_symmetry.space_group_name_H-M   'P 1'
#
loop_
_entity.id
_entity.type
_entity.pdbx_description
1 polymer ?
#
loop_
_entity_poly.entity_id
_entity_poly.type
_entity_poly.pdbx_seq_one_letter_code
_entity_poly.pdbx_strand_id
1 'polypeptide(L)' 'MGALKQSLSDDVLAVFKRACRENEFELANYLLSALEAMASKQTDRHQLDAAYLTFIACCELGTRSTEPKQMGGN' A
#
# COMPACT_ATOMS: atom_id res chain seq x y z
N MET A 1 -16.45 -11.82 23.71
CA MET A 1 -16.08 -11.26 22.40
C MET A 1 -14.70 -11.81 22.05
N GLY A 2 -14.62 -12.78 21.14
CA GLY A 2 -13.33 -13.37 20.75
C GLY A 2 -12.53 -12.33 19.96
N ALA A 3 -11.31 -12.07 20.40
CA ALA A 3 -10.38 -11.24 19.63
C ALA A 3 -10.31 -11.82 18.20
N LEU A 4 -10.63 -11.00 17.20
CA LEU A 4 -10.38 -11.34 15.80
C LEU A 4 -8.90 -11.74 15.75
N LYS A 5 -8.65 -13.01 15.43
CA LYS A 5 -7.30 -13.57 15.40
C LYS A 5 -6.57 -12.85 14.27
N GLN A 6 -5.83 -11.79 14.61
CA GLN A 6 -5.02 -11.05 13.66
C GLN A 6 -4.12 -12.05 12.95
N SER A 7 -4.28 -12.15 11.63
CA SER A 7 -3.47 -13.05 10.82
C SER A 7 -2.16 -12.35 10.47
N LEU A 8 -1.12 -13.15 10.19
CA LEU A 8 0.14 -12.61 9.66
C LEU A 8 -0.09 -11.77 8.39
N SER A 9 -1.09 -12.12 7.57
CA SER A 9 -1.46 -11.34 6.39
C SER A 9 -2.02 -9.96 6.75
N ASP A 10 -2.83 -9.84 7.82
CA ASP A 10 -3.33 -8.55 8.29
C ASP A 10 -2.19 -7.63 8.76
N ASP A 11 -1.22 -8.19 9.47
CA ASP A 11 -0.06 -7.44 9.95
C ASP A 11 0.81 -6.95 8.79
N VAL A 12 1.10 -7.83 7.83
CA VAL A 12 1.89 -7.46 6.64
C VAL A 12 1.16 -6.41 5.80
N LEU A 13 -0.16 -6.52 5.65
CA LEU A 13 -0.97 -5.52 4.94
C LEU A 13 -0.94 -4.15 5.66
N ALA A 14 -0.97 -4.14 6.99
CA ALA A 14 -0.85 -2.91 7.77
C ALA A 14 0.51 -2.23 7.58
N VAL A 15 1.60 -3.02 7.60
CA VAL A 15 2.96 -2.51 7.35
C VAL A 15 3.12 -2.03 5.91
N PHE A 16 2.56 -2.74 4.94
CA PHE A 16 2.55 -2.32 3.53
C PHE A 16 1.89 -0.96 3.34
N LYS A 17 0.68 -0.77 3.89
CA LYS A 17 -0.03 0.52 3.85
C LYS A 17 0.78 1.64 4.48
N ARG A 18 1.53 1.34 5.54
CA ARG A 18 2.42 2.31 6.19
C ARG A 18 3.62 2.65 5.30
N ALA A 19 4.31 1.67 4.74
CA ALA A 19 5.44 1.88 3.82
C ALA A 19 5.02 2.74 2.61
N CYS A 20 3.85 2.46 2.05
CA CYS A 20 3.19 3.27 1.03
C CYS A 20 2.96 4.74 1.44
N ARG A 21 2.53 5.00 2.68
CA ARG A 21 2.33 6.37 3.20
C ARG A 21 3.63 7.10 3.52
N GLU A 22 4.65 6.35 3.95
CA GLU A 22 5.98 6.89 4.28
C GLU A 22 6.87 7.04 3.03
N ASN A 23 6.38 6.68 1.84
CA ASN A 23 7.12 6.68 0.56
C ASN A 23 8.31 5.70 0.53
N GLU A 24 8.30 4.69 1.42
CA GLU A 24 9.27 3.61 1.46
C GLU A 24 8.92 2.55 0.39
N PHE A 25 9.03 2.94 -0.88
CA PHE A 25 8.51 2.15 -2.01
C PHE A 25 9.25 0.84 -2.23
N GLU A 26 10.55 0.78 -1.95
CA GLU A 26 11.33 -0.47 -2.03
C GLU A 26 10.82 -1.49 -1.00
N LEU A 27 10.61 -1.04 0.24
CA LEU A 27 10.02 -1.85 1.30
C LEU A 27 8.58 -2.26 0.95
N ALA A 28 7.78 -1.35 0.42
CA ALA A 28 6.42 -1.63 -0.03
C ALA A 28 6.38 -2.74 -1.11
N ASN A 29 7.34 -2.73 -2.05
CA ASN A 29 7.46 -3.79 -3.05
C ASN A 29 7.74 -5.16 -2.43
N TYR A 30 8.68 -5.25 -1.48
CA TYR A 30 8.97 -6.50 -0.79
C TYR A 30 7.76 -7.02 0.00
N LEU A 31 7.01 -6.11 0.63
CA LEU A 31 5.79 -6.45 1.37
C LEU A 31 4.66 -6.90 0.43
N LEU A 32 4.54 -6.30 -0.76
CA LEU A 32 3.57 -6.73 -1.78
C LEU A 32 3.87 -8.15 -2.26
N SER A 33 5.13 -8.48 -2.57
CA SER A 33 5.53 -9.85 -2.93
C SER A 33 5.26 -10.86 -1.82
N ALA A 34 5.41 -10.46 -0.55
CA ALA A 34 5.04 -11.31 0.58
C ALA A 34 3.52 -11.55 0.65
N LEU A 35 2.69 -10.53 0.39
CA LEU A 35 1.23 -10.64 0.30
C LEU A 35 0.80 -11.56 -0.85
N GLU A 36 1.42 -11.46 -2.02
CA GLU A 36 1.20 -12.37 -3.14
C GLU A 36 1.55 -13.82 -2.79
N ALA A 37 2.69 -14.05 -2.15
CA ALA A 37 3.11 -15.38 -1.72
C ALA A 37 2.18 -15.99 -0.65
N MET A 38 1.65 -15.17 0.26
CA MET A 38 0.67 -15.60 1.27
C MET A 38 -0.71 -15.89 0.68
N ALA A 39 -1.15 -15.09 -0.30
CA ALA A 39 -2.40 -15.28 -1.01
C ALA A 39 -2.35 -16.50 -1.94
N SER A 40 -1.19 -16.83 -2.52
CA SER A 40 -1.02 -18.05 -3.33
C SER A 40 -1.26 -19.34 -2.52
N LYS A 41 -1.06 -19.29 -1.20
CA LYS A 41 -1.26 -20.41 -0.27
C LYS A 41 -2.68 -20.47 0.32
N GLN A 42 -3.51 -19.45 0.11
CA GLN A 42 -4.85 -19.32 0.69
C GLN A 42 -5.90 -19.20 -0.41
N THR A 43 -7.07 -19.79 -0.22
CA THR A 43 -8.18 -19.63 -1.18
C THR A 43 -8.76 -18.20 -1.17
N ASP A 44 -8.55 -17.47 -0.06
CA ASP A 44 -9.05 -16.12 0.14
C ASP A 44 -8.05 -15.08 -0.39
N ARG A 45 -8.50 -14.30 -1.38
CA ARG A 45 -7.68 -13.28 -2.07
C ARG A 45 -8.03 -11.85 -1.65
N HIS A 46 -8.95 -11.64 -0.71
CA HIS A 46 -9.44 -10.30 -0.37
C HIS A 46 -8.33 -9.36 0.12
N GLN A 47 -7.32 -9.88 0.80
CA GLN A 47 -6.19 -9.08 1.28
C GLN A 47 -5.24 -8.66 0.14
N LEU A 48 -5.15 -9.47 -0.91
CA LEU A 48 -4.33 -9.15 -2.08
C LEU A 48 -4.98 -8.04 -2.93
N ASP A 49 -6.30 -8.09 -3.11
CA ASP A 49 -7.05 -7.02 -3.78
C ASP A 49 -6.88 -5.68 -3.04
N ALA A 50 -6.93 -5.68 -1.70
CA ALA A 50 -6.70 -4.49 -0.90
C ALA A 50 -5.27 -3.93 -1.04
N ALA A 51 -4.27 -4.81 -1.21
CA ALA A 51 -2.89 -4.42 -1.45
C ALA A 51 -2.72 -3.75 -2.81
N TYR A 52 -3.27 -4.34 -3.88
CA TYR A 52 -3.22 -3.76 -5.22
C TYR A 52 -3.93 -2.40 -5.32
N LEU A 53 -5.12 -2.26 -4.72
CA LEU A 53 -5.82 -0.97 -4.70
C LEU A 53 -5.01 0.12 -4.01
N THR A 54 -4.33 -0.22 -2.91
CA THR A 54 -3.46 0.72 -2.19
C THR A 54 -2.23 1.08 -3.03
N PHE A 55 -1.62 0.12 -3.73
CA PHE A 55 -0.49 0.36 -4.62
C PHE A 55 -0.84 1.34 -5.74
N ILE A 56 -1.98 1.12 -6.42
CA ILE A 56 -2.48 2.01 -7.47
C ILE A 56 -2.70 3.43 -6.93
N ALA A 57 -3.38 3.55 -5.78
CA ALA A 57 -3.64 4.85 -5.16
C ALA A 57 -2.34 5.59 -4.79
N CYS A 58 -1.31 4.88 -4.34
CA CYS A 58 0.00 5.48 -4.06
C CYS A 58 0.73 5.96 -5.32
N CYS A 59 0.61 5.24 -6.44
CA CYS A 59 1.17 5.69 -7.73
C CYS A 59 0.48 6.95 -8.26
N GLU A 60 -0.84 7.07 -8.11
CA GLU A 60 -1.60 8.21 -8.64
C GLU A 60 -1.34 9.51 -7.86
N LEU A 61 -1.11 9.43 -6.56
CA LEU A 61 -0.83 10.60 -5.70
C LEU A 61 0.60 11.18 -5.87
N GLY A 62 1.54 10.41 -6.44
CA GLY A 62 2.90 10.88 -6.75
C GLY A 62 3.01 11.84 -7.94
N THR A 63 1.91 12.07 -8.69
CA THR A 63 1.92 12.90 -9.91
C THR A 63 1.40 14.34 -9.73
N ARG A 64 1.03 14.74 -8.51
CA ARG A 64 0.57 16.12 -8.20
C ARG A 64 1.61 17.01 -7.52
N SER A 65 2.89 16.80 -7.79
CA SER A 65 3.92 17.84 -7.58
C SER A 65 4.18 18.60 -8.88
N THR A 66 3.25 19.47 -9.25
CA THR A 66 3.59 20.69 -9.99
C THR A 66 3.00 21.86 -9.23
N GLU A 67 3.85 22.50 -8.43
CA GLU A 67 3.58 23.79 -7.81
C GLU A 67 3.03 24.78 -8.86
N PRO A 68 1.90 25.45 -8.63
CA PRO A 68 1.64 26.69 -9.34
C PRO A 68 2.60 27.74 -8.78
N LYS A 69 3.75 27.95 -9.44
CA LYS A 69 4.54 29.17 -9.24
C LYS A 69 3.66 30.36 -9.60
N GLN A 70 3.08 30.99 -8.60
CA GLN A 70 2.59 32.35 -8.72
C GLN A 70 3.80 33.25 -8.99
N MET A 71 3.92 33.72 -10.24
CA MET A 71 4.82 34.78 -10.62
C MET A 71 3.94 36.00 -10.95
N GLY A 72 3.65 36.79 -9.93
CA GLY A 72 3.15 38.14 -10.12
C GLY A 72 4.26 39.01 -10.70
N GLY A 73 3.93 39.84 -11.69
CA GLY A 73 4.82 40.89 -12.17
C GLY A 73 4.51 41.35 -13.58
N ASN A 74 3.64 42.36 -13.70
CA ASN A 74 3.92 43.57 -14.47
C ASN A 74 3.01 44.71 -14.00
#